data_AF-A0A258S808-F1
#
_entry.id   AF-A0A258S808-F1
#
_cell.length_a   1.000
_cell.length_b   1.000
_cell.length_c   1.000
_cell.angle_alpha   90.00
_cell.angle_beta   90.00
_cell.angle_gamma   90.00
#
_symmetry.space_group_name_H-M   'P 1'
#
loop_
_entity.id
_entity.type
_entity.pdbx_description
1 polymer ?
#
loop_
_entity_poly.entity_id
_entity_poly.type
_entity_poly.pdbx_seq_one_letter_code
_entity_poly.pdbx_strand_id
1 'polypeptide(L)'
;MNLANPPDLADMRLVIFHKQATSARLRFLSFSHGLFAFGTVDDDVELLDGEGAASLASTVEWHPAALQRMAEGYLGLEMGALCMEPEFYGVVPTSKGVLRLRALALTTIDPPFEAAERIGGRFISITEARGMKPLEREALRRVYEHVIG
;
A
#
# COMPACT_ATOMS: atom_id res chain seq x y z
N MET A 1 13.91 13.67 -4.55
CA MET A 1 14.35 12.41 -5.18
C MET A 1 13.41 12.17 -6.36
N ASN A 2 13.88 12.36 -7.59
CA ASN A 2 13.06 12.19 -8.78
C ASN A 2 13.04 10.67 -9.05
N LEU A 3 12.02 9.95 -8.60
CA LEU A 3 11.90 8.52 -8.90
C LEU A 3 11.38 8.39 -10.34
N ALA A 4 12.24 8.76 -11.30
CA ALA A 4 12.05 8.48 -12.73
C ALA A 4 11.99 6.97 -13.00
N ASN A 5 12.37 6.15 -12.02
CA ASN A 5 12.11 4.73 -11.98
C ASN A 5 11.71 4.34 -10.54
N PRO A 6 10.47 3.90 -10.28
CA PRO A 6 10.15 3.32 -8.99
C PRO A 6 10.97 2.04 -8.74
N PRO A 7 11.24 1.70 -7.47
CA PRO A 7 11.87 0.43 -7.12
C PRO A 7 11.03 -0.74 -7.63
N ASP A 8 11.68 -1.71 -8.27
CA ASP A 8 11.04 -2.99 -8.58
C ASP A 8 10.96 -3.82 -7.29
N LEU A 9 9.78 -3.83 -6.68
CA LEU A 9 9.47 -4.63 -5.50
C LEU A 9 9.06 -6.08 -5.86
N ALA A 10 9.22 -6.48 -7.13
CA ALA A 10 8.78 -7.75 -7.68
C ALA A 10 7.30 -8.02 -7.38
N ASP A 11 7.03 -9.01 -6.54
CA ASP A 11 5.72 -9.47 -6.12
C ASP A 11 5.22 -8.78 -4.83
N MET A 12 5.91 -7.76 -4.31
CA MET A 12 5.47 -6.97 -3.17
C MET A 12 4.80 -5.66 -3.59
N ARG A 13 3.74 -5.27 -2.88
CA ARG A 13 3.12 -3.95 -2.97
C ARG A 13 2.93 -3.32 -1.60
N LEU A 14 3.04 -1.99 -1.57
CA LEU A 14 2.93 -1.19 -0.36
C LEU A 14 1.65 -0.37 -0.38
N VAL A 15 0.88 -0.46 0.70
CA VAL A 15 -0.30 0.36 0.97
C VAL A 15 0.05 1.36 2.05
N ILE A 16 -0.24 2.64 1.83
CA ILE A 16 0.01 3.71 2.82
C ILE A 16 -1.34 4.15 3.40
N PHE A 17 -1.45 4.22 4.72
CA PHE A 17 -2.67 4.60 5.40
C PHE A 17 -2.44 5.61 6.53
N HIS A 18 -3.51 6.29 6.92
CA HIS A 18 -3.57 7.17 8.09
C HIS A 18 -4.73 6.72 8.97
N LYS A 19 -4.45 6.44 10.24
CA LYS A 19 -5.45 6.10 11.25
C LYS A 19 -5.61 7.30 12.18
N GLN A 20 -6.79 7.92 12.17
CA GLN A 20 -7.04 9.05 13.05
C GLN A 20 -7.24 8.57 14.49
N ALA A 21 -6.38 9.02 15.41
CA ALA A 21 -6.31 8.53 16.79
C ALA A 21 -7.61 8.72 17.58
N THR A 22 -8.38 9.77 17.26
CA THR A 22 -9.56 10.18 18.03
C THR A 22 -10.89 9.67 17.48
N SER A 23 -10.95 9.22 16.22
CA SER A 23 -12.23 8.92 15.55
C SER A 23 -12.29 7.53 14.92
N ALA A 24 -11.26 6.71 15.11
CA ALA A 24 -11.07 5.43 14.42
C ALA A 24 -11.16 5.53 12.88
N ARG A 25 -11.12 6.74 12.32
CA ARG A 25 -11.25 6.98 10.89
C ARG A 25 -9.96 6.53 10.20
N LEU A 26 -10.08 5.54 9.34
CA LEU A 26 -9.00 5.05 8.50
C LEU A 26 -9.10 5.66 7.11
N ARG A 27 -7.99 6.21 6.63
CA ARG A 27 -7.84 6.70 5.25
C ARG A 27 -6.65 6.03 4.61
N PHE A 28 -6.73 5.87 3.29
CA PHE A 28 -5.68 5.29 2.47
C PHE A 28 -5.18 6.33 1.48
N LEU A 29 -3.89 6.36 1.25
CA LEU A 29 -3.31 7.17 0.19
C LEU A 29 -3.55 6.46 -1.15
N SER A 30 -4.33 7.08 -2.02
CA SER A 30 -4.46 6.70 -3.42
C SER A 30 -3.64 7.65 -4.28
N PHE A 31 -2.86 7.10 -5.18
CA PHE A 31 -2.11 7.81 -6.22
C PHE A 31 -2.96 7.97 -7.49
N SER A 32 -2.49 8.78 -8.43
CA SER A 32 -3.13 8.93 -9.74
C SER A 32 -3.25 7.60 -10.51
N HIS A 33 -2.36 6.65 -10.22
CA HIS A 33 -2.34 5.33 -10.83
C HIS A 33 -3.04 4.25 -10.01
N GLY A 34 -3.55 4.54 -8.81
CA GLY A 34 -4.25 3.56 -7.99
C GLY A 34 -3.84 3.55 -6.53
N LEU A 35 -3.79 2.37 -5.90
CA LEU A 35 -3.55 2.22 -4.46
C LEU A 35 -2.08 2.12 -4.08
N PHE A 36 -1.30 1.37 -4.85
CA PHE A 36 0.00 0.92 -4.40
C PHE A 36 1.07 2.00 -4.58
N ALA A 37 1.92 2.18 -3.56
CA ALA A 37 3.11 2.99 -3.71
C ALA A 37 4.05 2.35 -4.73
N PHE A 38 4.85 3.19 -5.42
CA PHE A 38 5.84 2.77 -6.41
C PHE A 38 5.30 2.14 -7.70
N GLY A 39 3.99 2.23 -7.98
CA GLY A 39 3.43 1.91 -9.29
C GLY A 39 2.22 0.98 -9.23
N THR A 40 1.80 0.50 -10.39
CA THR A 40 0.61 -0.33 -10.55
C THR A 40 0.93 -1.82 -10.48
N VAL A 41 -0.12 -2.63 -10.47
CA VAL A 41 -0.06 -4.01 -10.94
C VAL A 41 -0.61 -4.03 -12.36
N ASP A 42 -0.05 -4.90 -13.21
CA ASP A 42 -0.46 -5.06 -14.61
C ASP A 42 -1.95 -5.42 -14.71
N ASP A 43 -2.60 -4.94 -15.77
CA ASP A 43 -4.05 -5.09 -15.97
C ASP A 43 -4.49 -6.54 -16.25
N ASP A 44 -3.57 -7.41 -16.66
CA ASP A 44 -3.82 -8.84 -16.92
C ASP A 44 -3.62 -9.72 -15.66
N VAL A 45 -3.31 -9.11 -14.52
CA VAL A 45 -3.24 -9.80 -13.22
C VAL A 45 -4.63 -9.89 -12.62
N GLU A 46 -5.17 -11.11 -12.59
CA GLU A 46 -6.50 -11.39 -12.08
C GLU A 46 -6.42 -11.91 -10.65
N LEU A 47 -7.40 -11.54 -9.82
CA LEU A 47 -7.59 -12.13 -8.50
C LEU A 47 -8.07 -13.57 -8.63
N LEU A 48 -7.51 -14.47 -7.81
CA LEU A 48 -7.98 -15.85 -7.70
C LEU A 48 -8.62 -16.10 -6.34
N ASP A 49 -9.71 -16.86 -6.33
CA ASP A 49 -10.38 -17.32 -5.10
C ASP A 49 -9.67 -18.57 -4.55
N GLY A 50 -9.25 -18.54 -3.28
CA GLY A 50 -8.77 -19.72 -2.53
C GLY A 50 -7.31 -20.13 -2.76
N GLU A 51 -6.87 -21.16 -2.01
CA GLU A 51 -5.49 -21.64 -1.77
C GLU A 51 -4.69 -22.15 -3.00
N GLY A 52 -5.04 -21.72 -4.22
CA GLY A 52 -4.42 -22.16 -5.46
C GLY A 52 -3.05 -21.53 -5.78
N ALA A 53 -2.57 -20.56 -4.99
CA ALA A 53 -1.28 -19.91 -5.19
C ALA A 53 -0.22 -20.39 -4.18
N ALA A 54 -0.07 -21.71 -4.04
CA ALA A 54 1.10 -22.26 -3.37
C ALA A 54 2.29 -22.27 -4.34
N SER A 55 3.33 -21.50 -4.02
CA SER A 55 4.73 -21.76 -4.42
C SER A 55 5.40 -20.93 -5.53
N LEU A 56 5.00 -19.69 -5.83
CA LEU A 56 5.78 -18.79 -6.71
C LEU A 56 6.02 -17.39 -6.12
N ALA A 57 6.16 -17.25 -4.80
CA ALA A 57 6.63 -16.00 -4.21
C ALA A 57 8.15 -15.89 -4.38
N SER A 58 8.64 -14.75 -4.85
CA SER A 58 10.08 -14.48 -4.88
C SER A 58 10.58 -14.31 -3.45
N THR A 59 11.67 -14.99 -3.09
CA THR A 59 12.28 -14.98 -1.74
C THR A 59 12.90 -13.63 -1.36
N VAL A 60 12.83 -12.63 -2.24
CA VAL A 60 13.39 -11.30 -1.93
C VAL A 60 12.50 -10.62 -0.88
N GLU A 61 12.96 -10.66 0.36
CA GLU A 61 12.38 -9.89 1.46
C GLU A 61 13.11 -8.56 1.58
N TRP A 62 12.34 -7.47 1.42
CA TRP A 62 12.84 -6.13 1.64
C TRP A 62 12.89 -5.80 3.12
N HIS A 63 14.01 -5.24 3.58
CA HIS A 63 14.15 -4.81 4.97
C HIS A 63 13.13 -3.71 5.31
N PRO A 64 12.35 -3.81 6.40
CA PRO A 64 11.29 -2.86 6.75
C PRO A 64 11.76 -1.40 6.80
N ALA A 65 12.92 -1.13 7.40
CA ALA A 65 13.46 0.23 7.46
C ALA A 65 13.84 0.80 6.08
N ALA A 66 14.24 -0.05 5.12
CA ALA A 66 14.55 0.40 3.76
C ALA A 66 13.26 0.83 3.03
N LEU A 67 12.21 0.01 3.13
CA LEU A 67 10.89 0.31 2.57
C LEU A 67 10.32 1.62 3.13
N GLN A 68 10.39 1.79 4.45
CA GLN A 68 9.96 3.03 5.10
C GLN A 68 10.72 4.24 4.55
N ARG A 69 12.05 4.18 4.46
CA ARG A 69 12.86 5.31 3.97
C ARG A 69 12.59 5.67 2.52
N MET A 70 12.39 4.64 1.70
CA MET A 70 12.01 4.84 0.31
C MET A 70 10.65 5.52 0.20
N ALA A 71 9.67 5.11 1.01
CA ALA A 71 8.34 5.70 1.01
C ALA A 71 8.35 7.15 1.54
N GLU A 72 9.09 7.43 2.61
CA GLU A 72 9.30 8.80 3.13
C GLU A 72 9.91 9.69 2.06
N GLY A 73 10.99 9.23 1.40
CA GLY A 73 11.64 9.97 0.31
C GLY A 73 10.75 10.16 -0.92
N TYR A 74 9.89 9.18 -1.24
CA TYR A 74 8.93 9.25 -2.34
C TYR A 74 7.82 10.27 -2.09
N LEU A 75 7.31 10.33 -0.84
CA LEU A 75 6.29 11.29 -0.44
C LEU A 75 6.87 12.68 -0.10
N GLY A 76 8.20 12.80 -0.01
CA GLY A 76 8.88 14.02 0.46
C GLY A 76 8.58 14.34 1.93
N LEU A 77 8.40 13.30 2.75
CA LEU A 77 8.14 13.42 4.18
C LEU A 77 9.44 13.37 4.99
N GLU A 78 9.35 13.86 6.22
CA GLU A 78 10.44 13.74 7.18
C GLU A 78 10.67 12.29 7.60
N MET A 79 11.90 12.05 8.05
CA MET A 79 12.30 10.77 8.63
C MET A 79 11.42 10.42 9.85
N GLY A 80 10.80 9.25 9.83
CA GLY A 80 9.88 8.79 10.89
C GLY A 80 8.42 9.19 10.69
N ALA A 81 8.08 9.88 9.60
CA ALA A 81 6.69 10.22 9.27
C ALA A 81 5.86 8.98 8.86
N LEU A 82 6.52 7.88 8.48
CA LEU A 82 5.90 6.60 8.23
C LEU A 82 6.44 5.54 9.19
N CYS A 83 5.62 4.56 9.51
CA CYS A 83 6.02 3.37 10.26
C CYS A 83 5.46 2.13 9.55
N MET A 84 6.26 1.07 9.46
CA MET A 84 5.76 -0.22 8.99
C MET A 84 4.72 -0.77 9.96
N GLU A 85 3.59 -1.25 9.45
CA GLU A 85 2.60 -1.96 10.27
C GLU A 85 3.17 -3.35 10.61
N PRO A 86 3.61 -3.59 11.87
CA PRO A 86 4.44 -4.75 12.20
C PRO A 86 3.70 -6.08 12.10
N GLU A 87 2.38 -6.09 12.34
CA GLU A 87 1.57 -7.30 12.36
C GLU A 87 0.86 -7.55 11.01
N PHE A 88 0.99 -6.63 10.05
CA PHE A 88 0.38 -6.79 8.74
C PHE A 88 1.33 -7.43 7.73
N TYR A 89 0.93 -8.61 7.26
CA TYR A 89 1.48 -9.24 6.08
C TYR A 89 0.35 -9.88 5.27
N GLY A 90 -0.02 -9.25 4.15
CA GLY A 90 -1.09 -9.74 3.28
C GLY A 90 -0.54 -10.61 2.14
N VAL A 91 -1.30 -11.63 1.77
CA VAL A 91 -0.98 -12.55 0.67
C VAL A 91 -2.21 -12.67 -0.21
N VAL A 92 -2.13 -12.17 -1.44
CA VAL A 92 -3.23 -12.20 -2.40
C VAL A 92 -2.90 -13.15 -3.55
N PRO A 93 -3.64 -14.25 -3.72
CA PRO A 93 -3.53 -15.12 -4.89
C PRO A 93 -3.91 -14.38 -6.17
N THR A 94 -3.09 -14.54 -7.22
CA THR A 94 -3.32 -13.94 -8.54
C THR A 94 -3.00 -14.90 -9.68
N SER A 95 -3.47 -14.59 -10.89
CA SER A 95 -3.16 -15.36 -12.11
C SER A 95 -1.66 -15.43 -12.45
N LYS A 96 -0.82 -14.57 -11.85
CA LYS A 96 0.64 -14.54 -12.03
C LYS A 96 1.43 -15.04 -10.81
N GLY A 97 0.77 -15.62 -9.81
CA GLY A 97 1.38 -16.08 -8.57
C GLY A 97 0.84 -15.34 -7.35
N VAL A 98 1.69 -15.09 -6.35
CA VAL A 98 1.28 -14.44 -5.10
C VAL A 98 1.68 -12.97 -5.12
N LEU A 99 0.75 -12.07 -4.81
CA LEU A 99 1.07 -10.68 -4.48
C LEU A 99 1.17 -10.52 -2.96
N ARG A 100 2.33 -10.11 -2.48
CA ARG A 100 2.60 -9.80 -1.07
C ARG A 100 2.24 -8.35 -0.79
N LEU A 101 1.51 -8.11 0.28
CA LEU A 101 1.11 -6.78 0.72
C LEU A 101 1.81 -6.44 2.04
N ARG A 102 2.39 -5.25 2.11
CA ARG A 102 2.77 -4.61 3.38
C ARG A 102 2.06 -3.27 3.49
N ALA A 103 1.96 -2.78 4.72
CA ALA A 103 1.31 -1.52 5.01
C ALA A 103 2.25 -0.59 5.79
N LEU A 104 2.14 0.71 5.50
CA LEU A 104 2.82 1.79 6.19
C LEU A 104 1.78 2.74 6.78
N ALA A 105 1.87 2.97 8.09
CA ALA A 105 1.06 3.93 8.82
C ALA A 105 1.76 5.30 8.82
N LEU A 106 1.00 6.35 8.52
CA LEU A 106 1.40 7.73 8.81
C LEU A 106 1.36 7.99 10.32
N THR A 107 2.42 8.57 10.85
CA THR A 107 2.56 8.86 12.29
C THR A 107 2.01 10.22 12.71
N THR A 108 1.68 11.08 11.74
CA THR A 108 1.15 12.42 11.98
C THR A 108 -0.31 12.38 12.45
N ILE A 109 -0.71 13.35 13.29
CA ILE A 109 -2.10 13.48 13.76
C ILE A 109 -3.04 13.70 12.57
N ASP A 110 -2.70 14.66 11.71
CA ASP A 110 -3.45 14.93 10.50
C ASP A 110 -2.77 14.29 9.28
N PRO A 111 -3.54 13.79 8.28
CA PRO A 111 -2.96 13.33 7.04
C PRO A 111 -2.18 14.46 6.34
N PRO A 112 -0.99 14.19 5.79
CA PRO A 112 -0.22 15.19 5.06
C PRO A 112 -0.80 15.41 3.65
N PHE A 113 -1.95 16.08 3.55
CA PHE A 113 -2.69 16.28 2.30
C PHE A 113 -1.84 16.95 1.21
N GLU A 114 -1.13 18.02 1.54
CA GLU A 114 -0.27 18.73 0.57
C GLU A 114 0.86 17.84 0.02
N ALA A 115 1.39 16.93 0.85
CA ALA A 115 2.43 16.00 0.41
C ALA A 115 1.88 14.97 -0.58
N ALA A 116 0.67 14.45 -0.30
CA ALA A 116 -0.02 13.56 -1.21
C ALA A 116 -0.36 14.26 -2.54
N GLU A 117 -0.93 15.46 -2.50
CA GLU A 117 -1.35 16.20 -3.70
C GLU A 117 -0.17 16.52 -4.63
N ARG A 118 1.01 16.84 -4.08
CA ARG A 118 2.22 17.14 -4.84
C ARG A 118 2.65 16.00 -5.76
N ILE A 119 2.32 14.76 -5.41
CA ILE A 119 2.60 13.56 -6.20
C ILE A 119 1.35 13.01 -6.91
N GLY A 120 0.29 13.82 -7.02
CA GLY A 120 -0.98 13.43 -7.65
C GLY A 120 -1.81 12.45 -6.81
N GLY A 121 -1.49 12.31 -5.53
CA GLY A 121 -2.22 11.47 -4.59
C GLY A 121 -3.31 12.21 -3.82
N ARG A 122 -4.21 11.44 -3.22
CA ARG A 122 -5.27 11.91 -2.32
C ARG A 122 -5.58 10.86 -1.26
N PHE A 123 -6.07 11.30 -0.11
CA PHE A 123 -6.57 10.38 0.91
C PHE A 123 -8.03 10.02 0.66
N ILE A 124 -8.32 8.73 0.64
CA ILE A 124 -9.67 8.18 0.46
C ILE A 124 -10.06 7.28 1.63
N SER A 125 -11.35 7.19 1.93
CA SER A 125 -11.91 6.15 2.78
C SER A 125 -12.19 4.87 1.98
N ILE A 126 -12.41 3.75 2.69
CA ILE A 126 -12.73 2.47 2.02
C ILE A 126 -14.02 2.54 1.17
N THR A 127 -14.99 3.39 1.54
CA THR A 127 -16.26 3.52 0.82
C THR A 127 -16.14 4.31 -0.50
N GLU A 128 -15.06 5.07 -0.66
CA GLU A 128 -14.69 5.81 -1.88
C GLU A 128 -13.91 4.93 -2.88
N ALA A 129 -13.49 3.73 -2.47
CA ALA A 129 -12.71 2.81 -3.30
C ALA A 129 -13.53 2.04 -4.36
N ARG A 130 -14.84 2.31 -4.52
CA ARG A 130 -15.73 1.54 -5.40
C ARG A 130 -15.28 1.50 -6.88
N GLY A 131 -14.59 2.54 -7.35
CA GLY A 131 -14.05 2.61 -8.71
C GLY A 131 -12.66 2.02 -8.91
N MET A 132 -12.03 1.49 -7.86
CA MET A 132 -10.67 0.92 -7.93
C MET A 132 -10.68 -0.49 -8.49
N LYS A 133 -9.52 -0.94 -9.02
CA LYS A 133 -9.38 -2.29 -9.57
C LYS A 133 -9.71 -3.34 -8.50
N PRO A 134 -10.23 -4.52 -8.88
CA PRO A 134 -10.55 -5.58 -7.91
C PRO A 134 -9.41 -5.89 -6.95
N LEU A 135 -8.18 -6.03 -7.48
CA LEU A 135 -6.96 -6.29 -6.70
C LEU A 135 -6.66 -5.20 -5.66
N GLU A 136 -6.89 -3.94 -6.00
CA GLU A 136 -6.68 -2.80 -5.09
C GLU A 136 -7.75 -2.76 -4.01
N ARG A 137 -9.01 -3.05 -4.37
CA ARG A 137 -10.10 -3.15 -3.39
C ARG A 137 -9.87 -4.29 -2.40
N GLU A 138 -9.34 -5.42 -2.87
CA GLU A 138 -8.98 -6.55 -2.01
C GLU A 138 -7.81 -6.19 -1.07
N ALA A 139 -6.79 -5.51 -1.58
CA ALA A 139 -5.69 -5.02 -0.74
C ALA A 139 -6.18 -4.03 0.33
N LEU A 140 -7.00 -3.06 -0.06
CA LEU A 140 -7.64 -2.11 0.86
C LEU A 140 -8.44 -2.81 1.95
N ARG A 141 -9.27 -3.79 1.58
CA ARG A 141 -10.10 -4.56 2.51
C ARG A 141 -9.22 -5.26 3.55
N ARG A 142 -8.16 -5.94 3.12
CA ARG A 142 -7.24 -6.65 4.03
C ARG A 142 -6.53 -5.71 5.01
N VAL A 143 -6.04 -4.56 4.55
CA VAL A 143 -5.43 -3.57 5.45
C VAL A 143 -6.48 -3.01 6.40
N TYR A 144 -7.68 -2.69 5.91
CA TYR A 144 -8.77 -2.17 6.74
C TYR A 144 -9.16 -3.13 7.85
N GLU A 145 -9.42 -4.40 7.52
CA GLU A 145 -9.77 -5.46 8.49
C GLU A 145 -8.65 -5.62 9.52
N HIS A 146 -7.40 -5.67 9.09
CA HIS A 146 -6.28 -5.78 10.02
C HIS A 146 -6.19 -4.59 11.00
N VAL A 147 -6.33 -3.36 10.51
CA VAL A 147 -6.13 -2.14 11.32
C VAL A 147 -7.30 -1.82 12.24
N ILE A 148 -8.52 -2.26 11.88
CA ILE A 148 -9.75 -2.00 12.62
C ILE A 148 -10.16 -3.17 13.51
N GLY A 149 -9.89 -4.42 13.12
CA GLY A 149 -10.35 -5.64 13.79
C GLY A 149 -11.63 -6.18 13.19
#